data_AF-A0A1K1LFV2-F1
#
_entry.id   AF-A0A1K1LFV2-F1
#
_cell.length_a   1.000
_cell.length_b   1.000
_cell.length_c   1.000
_cell.angle_alpha   90.00
_cell.angle_beta   90.00
_cell.angle_gamma   90.00
#
_symmetry.space_group_name_H-M   'P 1'
#
loop_
_entity.id
_entity.type
_entity.pdbx_description
1 polymer ?
#
loop_
_entity_poly.entity_id
_entity_poly.type
_entity_poly.pdbx_seq_one_letter_code
_entity_poly.pdbx_strand_id
1 'polypeptide(L)'
;MRLGLYRKVEIARKQLPNMDEEAFRALLRSEFGVESRKDMTIHQLSRLVQLFAESHGVTYTAPARSHNRRVTAHGRPDWIEITDSMPFASEKRQILAIWRKLGYSMTSLNTRCKRAFGVELFVWMQNGEQISTLLSDLQRREKAFEKRQKAEGGGGE
;
A
#
# COMPACT_ATOMS: atom_id res chain seq x y z
N MET A 1 -18.01 -11.58 -5.22
CA MET A 1 -17.67 -10.25 -4.62
C MET A 1 -18.92 -9.51 -4.09
N ARG A 2 -19.67 -10.08 -3.13
CA ARG A 2 -20.93 -9.48 -2.64
C ARG A 2 -20.71 -8.40 -1.56
N LEU A 3 -19.70 -8.61 -0.71
CA LEU A 3 -19.36 -7.71 0.41
C LEU A 3 -19.01 -6.28 -0.04
N GLY A 4 -18.30 -6.14 -1.16
CA GLY A 4 -17.94 -4.83 -1.70
C GLY A 4 -19.16 -4.01 -2.12
N LEU A 5 -20.16 -4.66 -2.74
CA LEU A 5 -21.41 -4.01 -3.14
C LEU A 5 -22.26 -3.60 -1.93
N TYR A 6 -22.33 -4.43 -0.89
CA TYR A 6 -23.01 -4.04 0.35
C TYR A 6 -22.40 -2.81 1.00
N ARG A 7 -21.07 -2.71 1.04
CA ARG A 7 -20.39 -1.50 1.53
C ARG A 7 -20.69 -0.28 0.69
N LYS A 8 -20.75 -0.41 -0.64
CA LYS A 8 -21.15 0.71 -1.52
C LYS A 8 -22.60 1.15 -1.26
N VAL A 9 -23.53 0.22 -1.06
CA VAL A 9 -24.90 0.55 -0.67
C VAL A 9 -24.94 1.31 0.67
N GLU A 10 -24.14 0.92 1.66
CA GLU A 10 -24.06 1.65 2.94
C GLU A 10 -23.46 3.05 2.79
N ILE A 11 -22.43 3.21 1.96
CA ILE A 11 -21.86 4.52 1.63
C ILE A 11 -22.93 5.40 0.97
N ALA A 12 -23.70 4.85 0.04
CA ALA A 12 -24.79 5.56 -0.62
C ALA A 12 -25.85 6.03 0.39
N ARG A 13 -26.33 5.14 1.26
CA ARG A 13 -27.31 5.48 2.29
C ARG A 13 -26.81 6.58 3.23
N LYS A 14 -25.52 6.61 3.56
CA LYS A 14 -24.93 7.69 4.39
C LYS A 14 -24.89 9.05 3.69
N GLN A 15 -24.82 9.08 2.36
CA GLN A 15 -24.82 10.32 1.58
C GLN A 15 -26.23 10.87 1.32
N LEU A 16 -27.28 10.07 1.59
CA LEU A 16 -28.67 10.42 1.33
C LEU A 16 -29.43 10.61 2.65
N PRO A 17 -29.48 11.84 3.20
CA PRO A 17 -30.07 12.08 4.52
C PRO A 17 -31.57 11.77 4.60
N ASN A 18 -32.29 11.82 3.48
CA ASN A 18 -33.72 11.51 3.40
C ASN A 18 -33.99 10.03 3.05
N MET A 19 -32.96 9.18 3.00
CA MET A 19 -33.09 7.75 2.69
C MET A 19 -33.12 6.93 3.99
N ASP A 20 -34.22 7.07 4.72
CA ASP A 20 -34.49 6.24 5.90
C ASP A 20 -34.74 4.77 5.52
N GLU A 21 -34.93 3.92 6.53
CA GLU A 21 -35.11 2.48 6.30
C GLU A 21 -36.39 2.17 5.52
N GLU A 22 -37.45 2.96 5.69
CA GLU A 22 -38.72 2.76 5.02
C GLU A 22 -38.67 3.19 3.55
N ALA A 23 -38.10 4.37 3.27
CA ALA A 23 -37.82 4.86 1.92
C ALA A 23 -36.89 3.90 1.17
N PHE A 24 -35.88 3.34 1.84
CA PHE A 24 -34.99 2.36 1.24
C PHE A 24 -35.73 1.06 0.88
N ARG A 25 -36.60 0.53 1.75
CA ARG A 25 -37.41 -0.65 1.42
C ARG A 25 -38.42 -0.37 0.31
N ALA A 26 -39.02 0.81 0.30
CA ALA A 26 -39.92 1.24 -0.79
C ALA A 26 -39.18 1.29 -2.14
N LEU A 27 -37.95 1.79 -2.16
CA LEU A 27 -37.08 1.77 -3.34
C LEU A 27 -36.78 0.33 -3.79
N LEU A 28 -36.41 -0.56 -2.85
CA LEU A 28 -36.11 -1.96 -3.19
C LEU A 28 -37.33 -2.70 -3.76
N ARG A 29 -38.52 -2.44 -3.20
CA ARG A 29 -39.77 -3.04 -3.70
C ARG A 29 -40.15 -2.52 -5.08
N SER A 30 -40.04 -1.21 -5.30
CA SER A 30 -40.41 -0.60 -6.59
C SER A 30 -39.45 -0.96 -7.72
N GLU A 31 -38.14 -0.91 -7.48
CA GLU A 31 -37.13 -1.11 -8.52
C GLU A 31 -36.76 -2.58 -8.74
N PHE A 32 -36.84 -3.43 -7.70
CA PHE A 32 -36.31 -4.80 -7.74
C PHE A 32 -37.29 -5.87 -7.25
N GLY A 33 -38.48 -5.49 -6.75
CA GLY A 33 -39.47 -6.43 -6.23
C GLY A 33 -39.03 -7.17 -4.96
N VAL A 34 -38.01 -6.67 -4.24
CA VAL A 34 -37.47 -7.30 -3.04
C VAL A 34 -37.57 -6.40 -1.82
N GLU A 35 -37.66 -6.98 -0.63
CA GLU A 35 -37.77 -6.21 0.62
C GLU A 35 -36.42 -5.99 1.31
N SER A 36 -35.40 -6.78 0.94
CA SER A 36 -34.09 -6.71 1.57
C SER A 36 -32.98 -6.85 0.54
N ARG A 37 -31.91 -6.07 0.75
CA ARG A 37 -30.66 -6.20 0.00
C ARG A 37 -30.03 -7.60 0.08
N LYS A 38 -30.38 -8.38 1.12
CA LYS A 38 -29.92 -9.77 1.29
C LYS A 38 -30.52 -10.73 0.28
N ASP A 39 -31.67 -10.38 -0.29
CA ASP A 39 -32.40 -11.21 -1.25
C ASP A 39 -32.04 -10.87 -2.70
N MET A 40 -31.25 -9.81 -2.90
CA MET A 40 -30.80 -9.37 -4.23
C MET A 40 -29.66 -10.24 -4.77
N THR A 41 -29.74 -10.55 -6.06
CA THR A 41 -28.63 -11.11 -6.84
C THR A 41 -27.48 -10.11 -6.97
N ILE A 42 -26.29 -10.58 -7.37
CA ILE A 42 -25.13 -9.70 -7.60
C ILE A 42 -25.42 -8.65 -8.68
N HIS A 43 -26.17 -9.02 -9.74
CA HIS A 43 -26.55 -8.10 -10.81
C HIS A 43 -27.49 -7.00 -10.30
N GLN A 44 -28.50 -7.35 -9.51
CA GLN A 44 -29.40 -6.38 -8.87
C GLN A 44 -28.65 -5.46 -7.91
N LEU A 45 -27.73 -5.99 -7.09
CA LEU A 45 -26.88 -5.16 -6.21
C LEU A 45 -26.01 -4.19 -6.99
N SER A 46 -25.45 -4.63 -8.13
CA SER A 46 -24.67 -3.75 -9.00
C SER A 46 -25.54 -2.67 -9.62
N ARG A 47 -26.76 -3.00 -10.07
CA ARG A 47 -27.70 -2.03 -10.64
C ARG A 47 -28.18 -1.02 -9.59
N LEU A 48 -28.43 -1.45 -8.36
CA LEU A 48 -28.79 -0.55 -7.25
C LEU A 48 -27.68 0.47 -6.95
N VAL A 49 -26.41 0.03 -6.93
CA VAL A 49 -25.27 0.94 -6.77
C VAL A 49 -25.21 1.96 -7.92
N GLN A 50 -25.48 1.53 -9.15
CA GLN A 50 -25.53 2.43 -10.30
C GLN A 50 -26.69 3.44 -10.20
N LEU A 51 -27.87 2.99 -9.78
CA LEU A 51 -29.05 3.84 -9.58
C LEU A 51 -28.78 4.96 -8.57
N PHE A 52 -28.10 4.65 -7.46
CA PHE A 52 -27.69 5.67 -6.49
C PHE A 52 -26.77 6.73 -7.08
N ALA A 53 -25.85 6.35 -7.97
CA ALA A 53 -24.99 7.31 -8.66
C ALA A 53 -25.77 8.15 -9.68
N GLU A 54 -26.61 7.52 -10.51
CA GLU A 54 -27.33 8.17 -11.62
C GLU A 54 -28.47 9.08 -11.14
N SER A 55 -29.32 8.59 -10.23
CA SER A 55 -30.56 9.26 -9.84
C SER A 55 -30.45 10.06 -8.54
N HIS A 56 -29.50 9.70 -7.68
CA HIS A 56 -29.34 10.32 -6.36
C HIS A 56 -28.01 11.05 -6.18
N GLY A 57 -27.18 11.13 -7.23
CA GLY A 57 -25.91 11.88 -7.21
C GLY A 57 -24.85 11.33 -6.25
N VAL A 58 -24.99 10.07 -5.80
CA VAL A 58 -24.04 9.46 -4.86
C VAL A 58 -22.67 9.31 -5.52
N THR A 59 -21.64 9.85 -4.89
CA THR A 59 -20.28 9.75 -5.39
C THR A 59 -19.51 8.67 -4.63
N TYR A 60 -19.04 7.66 -5.36
CA TYR A 60 -18.18 6.62 -4.81
C TYR A 60 -16.70 6.99 -4.98
N THR A 61 -16.11 7.62 -3.96
CA THR A 61 -14.67 7.85 -3.94
C THR A 61 -13.94 6.59 -3.48
N ALA A 62 -12.91 6.17 -4.22
CA ALA A 62 -11.97 5.18 -3.70
C ALA A 62 -11.30 5.80 -2.46
N PRO A 63 -11.14 5.04 -1.35
CA PRO A 63 -10.33 5.54 -0.25
C PRO A 63 -8.96 5.92 -0.79
N ALA A 64 -8.46 7.09 -0.42
CA ALA A 64 -7.08 7.49 -0.70
C ALA A 64 -6.20 6.30 -0.34
N ARG A 65 -5.47 5.76 -1.33
CA ARG A 65 -4.76 4.48 -1.29
C ARG A 65 -4.42 4.12 0.15
N SER A 66 -4.98 3.02 0.67
CA SER A 66 -4.57 2.49 1.96
C SER A 66 -3.13 2.00 1.81
N HIS A 67 -2.17 2.92 1.88
CA HIS A 67 -0.79 2.60 2.11
C HIS A 67 -0.79 1.96 3.48
N ASN A 68 -0.72 0.63 3.50
CA ASN A 68 -0.57 -0.11 4.74
C ASN A 68 0.76 0.31 5.34
N ARG A 69 0.71 1.31 6.23
CA ARG A 69 1.88 1.97 6.83
C ARG A 69 2.54 1.08 7.89
N ARG A 70 1.87 -0.02 8.22
CA ARG A 70 2.28 -0.99 9.23
C ARG A 70 3.01 -2.14 8.54
N VAL A 71 4.34 -2.15 8.70
CA VAL A 71 5.16 -3.34 8.41
C VAL A 71 4.83 -4.35 9.50
N THR A 72 4.16 -5.45 9.15
CA THR A 72 3.90 -6.57 10.06
C THR A 72 4.93 -7.66 9.83
N ALA A 73 5.45 -8.24 10.92
CA ALA A 73 6.51 -9.26 10.92
C ALA A 73 6.20 -10.50 10.04
N HIS A 74 4.93 -10.79 9.76
CA HIS A 74 4.51 -11.93 8.93
C HIS A 74 4.25 -11.59 7.46
N GLY A 75 4.40 -10.34 7.02
CA GLY A 75 4.13 -9.95 5.63
C GLY A 75 5.37 -9.83 4.75
N ARG A 76 6.56 -9.66 5.35
CA ARG A 76 7.78 -9.26 4.65
C ARG A 76 9.01 -9.76 5.40
N PRO A 77 10.03 -10.30 4.71
CA PRO A 77 11.28 -10.63 5.37
C PRO A 77 11.96 -9.34 5.85
N ASP A 78 12.15 -9.22 7.16
CA ASP A 78 12.87 -8.10 7.82
C ASP A 78 14.39 -8.15 7.58
N TRP A 79 14.86 -9.22 6.94
CA TRP A 79 16.26 -9.48 6.65
C TRP A 79 16.39 -10.18 5.29
N ILE A 80 17.51 -9.96 4.60
CA ILE A 80 17.87 -10.64 3.36
C ILE A 80 19.13 -11.45 3.65
N GLU A 81 19.07 -12.77 3.44
CA GLU A 81 20.24 -13.62 3.57
C GLU A 81 21.21 -13.40 2.41
N ILE A 82 22.48 -13.14 2.73
CA ILE A 82 23.57 -13.09 1.76
C ILE A 82 24.60 -14.14 2.16
N THR A 83 24.66 -15.26 1.42
CA THR A 83 25.65 -16.32 1.64
C THR A 83 27.01 -15.92 1.07
N ASP A 84 28.10 -16.48 1.59
CA ASP A 84 29.47 -16.16 1.13
C ASP A 84 29.71 -16.56 -0.33
N SER A 85 28.94 -17.53 -0.84
CA SER A 85 28.98 -17.96 -2.23
C SER A 85 28.34 -16.98 -3.22
N MET A 86 27.63 -15.96 -2.75
CA MET A 86 26.98 -14.99 -3.63
C MET A 86 27.99 -13.99 -4.22
N PRO A 87 27.83 -13.59 -5.49
CA PRO A 87 28.61 -12.50 -6.07
C PRO A 87 28.46 -11.22 -5.25
N PHE A 88 29.60 -10.58 -4.96
CA PHE A 88 29.68 -9.32 -4.21
C PHE A 88 29.04 -9.41 -2.81
N ALA A 89 29.20 -10.54 -2.13
CA ALA A 89 28.58 -10.79 -0.83
C ALA A 89 28.94 -9.72 0.22
N SER A 90 30.20 -9.26 0.24
CA SER A 90 30.67 -8.23 1.18
C SER A 90 29.95 -6.90 0.96
N GLU A 91 29.93 -6.43 -0.28
CA GLU A 91 29.28 -5.18 -0.69
C GLU A 91 27.77 -5.25 -0.45
N LYS A 92 27.15 -6.41 -0.73
CA LYS A 92 25.73 -6.62 -0.46
C LYS A 92 25.41 -6.53 1.03
N ARG A 93 26.25 -7.10 1.91
CA ARG A 93 26.09 -6.98 3.36
C ARG A 93 26.26 -5.54 3.84
N GLN A 94 27.22 -4.81 3.28
CA GLN A 94 27.40 -3.38 3.58
C GLN A 94 26.16 -2.56 3.19
N ILE A 95 25.61 -2.80 2.00
CA ILE A 95 24.37 -2.16 1.55
C ILE A 95 23.24 -2.42 2.55
N LEU A 96 23.05 -3.67 2.98
CA LEU A 96 22.02 -4.04 3.95
C LEU A 96 22.24 -3.36 5.31
N ALA A 97 23.48 -3.28 5.78
CA ALA A 97 23.83 -2.64 7.04
C ALA A 97 23.51 -1.12 7.01
N ILE A 98 23.94 -0.42 5.96
CA ILE A 98 23.66 1.01 5.79
C ILE A 98 22.15 1.23 5.64
N TRP A 99 21.47 0.39 4.86
CA TRP A 99 20.03 0.51 4.64
C TRP A 99 19.22 0.38 5.94
N ARG A 100 19.62 -0.58 6.79
CA ARG A 100 19.03 -0.76 8.13
C ARG A 100 19.32 0.42 9.04
N LYS A 101 20.56 0.94 9.04
CA LYS A 101 20.95 2.12 9.82
C LYS A 101 20.14 3.37 9.45
N LEU A 102 19.80 3.53 8.18
CA LEU A 102 18.94 4.61 7.70
C LEU A 102 17.45 4.41 8.03
N GLY A 103 17.05 3.28 8.62
CA GLY A 103 15.68 2.99 9.02
C GLY A 103 14.73 2.66 7.85
N TYR A 104 15.26 2.27 6.69
CA TYR A 104 14.45 1.95 5.51
C TYR A 104 14.00 0.49 5.48
N SER A 105 12.83 0.24 4.88
CA SER A 105 12.29 -1.13 4.71
C SER A 105 13.02 -1.92 3.62
N MET A 106 13.06 -3.25 3.74
CA MET A 106 13.63 -4.11 2.68
C MET A 106 12.80 -4.07 1.38
N THR A 107 11.49 -3.84 1.45
CA THR A 107 10.67 -3.67 0.24
C THR A 107 11.06 -2.42 -0.55
N SER A 108 11.42 -1.34 0.14
CA SER A 108 11.92 -0.14 -0.54
C SER A 108 13.29 -0.35 -1.18
N LEU A 109 14.10 -1.29 -0.68
CA LEU A 109 15.35 -1.68 -1.33
C LEU A 109 15.07 -2.38 -2.65
N ASN A 110 14.20 -3.39 -2.68
CA ASN A 110 13.78 -4.07 -3.92
C ASN A 110 13.14 -3.09 -4.91
N THR A 111 12.28 -2.18 -4.42
CA THR A 111 11.66 -1.14 -5.26
C THR A 111 12.70 -0.22 -5.90
N ARG A 112 13.74 0.15 -5.14
CA ARG A 112 14.85 0.95 -5.66
C ARG A 112 15.66 0.17 -6.69
N CYS A 113 15.97 -1.10 -6.43
CA CYS A 113 16.70 -1.97 -7.37
C CYS A 113 15.95 -2.09 -8.69
N LYS A 114 14.63 -2.30 -8.63
CA LYS A 114 13.77 -2.36 -9.81
C LYS A 114 13.77 -1.05 -10.60
N ARG A 115 13.64 0.10 -9.92
CA ARG A 115 13.58 1.41 -10.57
C ARG A 115 14.90 1.86 -11.17
N ALA A 116 16.02 1.63 -10.47
CA ALA A 116 17.34 2.12 -10.88
C ALA A 116 18.05 1.17 -11.84
N PHE A 117 17.84 -0.14 -11.69
CA PHE A 117 18.63 -1.17 -12.37
C PHE A 117 17.79 -2.23 -13.09
N GLY A 118 16.46 -2.16 -13.00
CA GLY A 118 15.56 -3.16 -13.61
C GLY A 118 15.54 -4.50 -12.87
N VAL A 119 16.19 -4.62 -11.72
CA VAL A 119 16.30 -5.89 -10.97
C VAL A 119 15.20 -5.99 -9.92
N GLU A 120 14.33 -6.99 -10.02
CA GLU A 120 13.15 -7.14 -9.16
C GLU A 120 13.53 -7.32 -7.67
N LEU A 121 14.55 -8.12 -7.38
CA LEU A 121 15.01 -8.42 -6.03
C LEU A 121 16.50 -8.10 -5.87
N PHE A 122 16.85 -7.42 -4.78
CA PHE A 122 18.25 -7.06 -4.48
C PHE A 122 19.21 -8.26 -4.48
N VAL A 123 18.77 -9.41 -3.94
CA VAL A 123 19.59 -10.63 -3.88
C VAL A 123 20.01 -11.14 -5.27
N TRP A 124 19.19 -10.88 -6.30
CA TRP A 124 19.45 -11.27 -7.70
C TRP A 124 20.39 -10.33 -8.43
N MET A 125 20.83 -9.23 -7.80
CA MET A 125 21.77 -8.32 -8.42
C MET A 125 23.14 -9.00 -8.53
N GLN A 126 23.62 -9.19 -9.76
CA GLN A 126 24.91 -9.83 -10.04
C GLN A 126 25.89 -8.90 -10.78
N ASN A 127 25.45 -7.70 -11.17
CA ASN A 127 26.30 -6.73 -11.84
C ASN A 127 27.05 -5.87 -10.81
N GLY A 128 28.38 -5.98 -10.77
CA GLY A 128 29.23 -5.25 -9.84
C GLY A 128 29.16 -3.72 -9.97
N GLU A 129 28.95 -3.19 -11.18
CA GLU A 129 28.81 -1.75 -11.42
C GLU A 129 27.54 -1.20 -10.78
N GLN A 130 26.43 -1.94 -10.89
CA GLN A 130 25.15 -1.59 -10.26
C GLN A 130 25.26 -1.63 -8.72
N ILE A 131 25.91 -2.66 -8.19
CA ILE A 131 26.14 -2.82 -6.74
C ILE A 131 27.03 -1.68 -6.21
N SER A 132 28.12 -1.37 -6.90
CA SER A 132 29.03 -0.27 -6.54
C SER A 132 28.34 1.09 -6.58
N THR A 133 27.51 1.32 -7.61
CA THR A 133 26.70 2.55 -7.74
C THR A 133 25.72 2.69 -6.58
N LEU A 134 25.01 1.61 -6.23
CA LEU A 134 24.07 1.59 -5.11
C LEU A 134 24.77 1.82 -3.77
N LEU A 135 25.90 1.16 -3.54
CA LEU A 135 26.71 1.31 -2.32
C LEU A 135 27.23 2.75 -2.18
N SER A 136 27.74 3.34 -3.26
CA SER A 136 28.26 4.71 -3.26
C SER A 136 27.17 5.75 -2.93
N ASP A 137 25.97 5.62 -3.49
CA ASP A 137 24.83 6.47 -3.13
C ASP A 137 24.45 6.31 -1.65
N LEU A 138 24.46 5.08 -1.14
CA LEU A 138 24.11 4.81 0.25
C LEU A 138 25.12 5.35 1.24
N GLN A 139 26.42 5.23 0.96
CA GLN A 139 27.47 5.82 1.79
C GLN A 139 27.35 7.36 1.87
N ARG A 140 26.95 8.02 0.77
CA ARG A 140 26.68 9.47 0.81
C ARG A 140 25.49 9.81 1.69
N ARG A 141 24.41 9.02 1.63
CA ARG A 141 23.22 9.19 2.49
C ARG A 141 23.53 8.93 3.95
N GLU A 142 24.34 7.92 4.24
CA GLU A 142 24.81 7.61 5.59
C GLU A 142 25.55 8.78 6.21
N LYS A 143 26.53 9.35 5.50
CA LYS A 143 27.26 10.53 5.97
C LYS A 143 26.34 11.72 6.24
N ALA A 144 25.35 11.95 5.36
CA ALA A 144 24.37 13.01 5.55
C ALA A 144 23.46 12.74 6.76
N PHE A 145 23.08 11.49 6.99
CA PHE A 145 22.28 11.07 8.14
C PHE A 145 23.03 11.24 9.46
N GLU A 146 24.30 10.83 9.52
CA GLU A 146 25.16 11.04 10.69
C GLU A 146 25.36 12.52 11.00
N LYS A 147 25.58 13.35 9.98
CA LYS A 147 25.69 14.81 10.16
C LYS A 147 24.42 15.40 10.77
N ARG A 148 23.25 14.92 10.36
CA ARG A 148 21.95 15.36 10.92
C ARG A 148 21.78 14.89 12.36
N GLN A 149 22.05 13.63 12.67
CA GLN A 149 21.99 13.14 14.05
C GLN A 149 22.92 13.92 14.98
N LYS A 150 24.14 14.25 14.54
CA LYS A 150 25.07 15.07 15.34
C LYS A 150 24.55 16.49 15.57
N ALA A 151 23.91 17.10 14.57
CA ALA A 151 23.30 18.42 14.71
C ALA A 151 22.08 18.42 15.64
N GLU A 152 21.27 17.36 15.61
CA GLU A 152 20.08 17.20 16.47
C GLU A 152 20.45 16.79 17.90
N GLY A 153 21.54 16.04 18.10
CA GLY A 153 22.03 15.60 19.41
C GLY A 153 22.93 16.62 20.13
N GLY A 154 23.42 17.65 19.45
CA GLY A 154 24.31 18.68 20.02
C GLY A 154 23.60 19.94 20.55
N GLY A 155 22.26 19.96 20.57
CA GLY A 155 21.45 21.09 21.05
C GLY A 155 21.03 21.01 22.51
N GLY A 156 21.68 20.14 23.30
CA GLY A 156 21.37 19.90 24.70
C GLY A 156 22.64 19.81 25.54
N GLU A 157 23.37 20.91 25.65
CA GLU A 157 24.27 21.23 26.76
C GLU A 157 24.01 22.67 27.20
#